data_AF-A0A7Z2V599-F1
#
_entry.id   AF-A0A7Z2V599-F1
#
_cell.length_a   1.000
_cell.length_b   1.000
_cell.length_c   1.000
_cell.angle_alpha   90.00
_cell.angle_beta   90.00
_cell.angle_gamma   90.00
#
_symmetry.space_group_name_H-M   'P 1'
#
loop_
_entity.id
_entity.type
_entity.pdbx_description
1 polymer ?
#
loop_
_entity_poly.entity_id
_entity_poly.type
_entity_poly.pdbx_seq_one_letter_code
_entity_poly.pdbx_strand_id
1 'polypeptide(L)'
;MSPRLAAANALALVMAGKASLGTSLPGQLKQVAPRDHALTQELAFGTARWFFRLEALANRLLDKPLKAADRDLQALLLVGLYQLFYTRVPAHAAIDETVSAAKTLKKPWAKGMLNAVLRRAQREADDLFAEMTRDPVVRLAHPRWLQKQLKTDWPQHWEAICEANNAHPPMTLRVNQRQIERSAYLRQLEKAGIAAEACMHSPVGIRLLQACDVQLLPGFAEGQVSVQDEAAQLAAPLLEVRPGDRVLDACCAPGGKTCHALEQQPALSELVALDLEPSRLLRVQENLDRLGLTATLIAADGRDLDAWWDGVPFNRILLDAPCSATGVIRRHPDIKLARQPADISELASLQASLLDAMWQTLEVGGILVYATCSVLPEENTRVVEAFLQREPSARELSIAANYGEPQPCGRQLLPQQDGHDGFYLAKLVKIAASSSRRGRFPAEDKEPSAS
;
A
#
# COMPACT_ATOMS: atom_id res chain seq x y z
N MET A 1 8.26 16.91 -22.07
CA MET A 1 9.03 17.17 -20.82
C MET A 1 10.12 16.11 -20.69
N SER A 2 11.29 16.41 -20.10
CA SER A 2 12.30 15.37 -19.87
C SER A 2 11.89 14.45 -18.71
N PRO A 3 12.32 13.17 -18.70
CA PRO A 3 11.98 12.23 -17.63
C PRO A 3 12.44 12.68 -16.24
N ARG A 4 13.61 13.32 -16.17
CA ARG A 4 14.21 13.81 -14.93
C ARG A 4 13.35 14.90 -14.30
N LEU A 5 12.89 15.83 -15.14
CA LEU A 5 12.03 16.93 -14.70
C LEU A 5 10.65 16.41 -14.25
N ALA A 6 10.06 15.49 -15.01
CA ALA A 6 8.78 14.87 -14.66
C ALA A 6 8.86 14.14 -13.31
N ALA A 7 9.90 13.33 -13.10
CA ALA A 7 10.14 12.65 -11.82
C ALA A 7 10.36 13.66 -10.68
N ALA A 8 11.19 14.70 -10.89
CA ALA A 8 11.46 15.73 -9.90
C ALA A 8 10.19 16.51 -9.51
N ASN A 9 9.32 16.85 -10.46
CA ASN A 9 8.06 17.55 -10.20
C ASN A 9 7.09 16.70 -9.36
N ALA A 10 7.00 15.40 -9.66
CA ALA A 10 6.19 14.48 -8.85
C ALA A 10 6.74 14.37 -7.42
N LEU A 11 8.05 14.16 -7.27
CA LEU A 11 8.72 14.07 -5.98
C LEU A 11 8.62 15.36 -5.16
N ALA A 12 8.70 16.54 -5.79
CA ALA A 12 8.58 17.81 -5.08
C ALA A 12 7.22 17.98 -4.39
N LEU A 13 6.14 17.43 -4.96
CA LEU A 13 4.82 17.41 -4.32
C LEU A 13 4.78 16.45 -3.13
N VAL A 14 5.43 15.29 -3.25
CA VAL A 14 5.56 14.30 -2.16
C VAL A 14 6.38 14.87 -1.00
N MET A 15 7.55 15.45 -1.29
CA MET A 15 8.40 16.13 -0.30
C MET A 15 7.70 17.31 0.37
N ALA A 16 6.68 17.88 -0.28
CA ALA A 16 5.87 18.94 0.29
C ALA A 16 4.66 18.46 1.10
N GLY A 17 4.44 17.15 1.21
CA GLY A 17 3.27 16.56 1.87
C GLY A 17 1.96 16.86 1.14
N LYS A 18 2.02 17.20 -0.16
CA LYS A 18 0.84 17.61 -0.95
C LYS A 18 0.23 16.48 -1.77
N ALA A 19 0.96 15.39 -1.99
CA ALA A 19 0.52 14.27 -2.81
C ALA A 19 1.33 13.00 -2.51
N SER A 20 0.85 11.86 -2.98
CA SER A 20 1.66 10.63 -3.14
C SER A 20 2.21 10.56 -4.57
N LEU A 21 3.15 9.65 -4.84
CA LEU A 21 3.56 9.32 -6.21
C LEU A 21 2.41 8.73 -7.01
N GLY A 22 1.52 7.96 -6.36
CA GLY A 22 0.33 7.41 -6.99
C GLY A 22 -0.61 8.48 -7.58
N THR A 23 -0.66 9.68 -6.98
CA THR A 23 -1.50 10.79 -7.46
C THR A 23 -0.72 11.82 -8.28
N SER A 24 0.53 12.11 -7.93
CA SER A 24 1.34 13.14 -8.60
C SER A 24 1.96 12.69 -9.93
N LEU A 25 2.39 11.43 -10.04
CA LEU A 25 3.13 10.93 -11.21
C LEU A 25 2.28 10.78 -12.48
N PRO A 26 1.01 10.31 -12.44
CA PRO A 26 0.19 10.16 -13.65
C PRO A 26 0.04 11.47 -14.45
N GLY A 27 -0.12 12.60 -13.77
CA GLY A 27 -0.19 13.92 -14.41
C GLY A 27 1.12 14.33 -15.09
N GLN A 28 2.26 13.91 -14.56
CA GLN A 28 3.57 14.16 -15.16
C GLN A 28 3.83 13.24 -16.37
N LEU A 29 3.43 11.96 -16.30
CA LEU A 29 3.60 11.00 -17.39
C LEU A 29 2.88 11.43 -18.68
N LYS A 30 1.72 12.10 -18.56
CA LYS A 30 1.02 12.69 -19.72
C LYS A 30 1.83 13.74 -20.48
N GLN A 31 2.86 14.32 -19.86
CA GLN A 31 3.73 15.34 -20.46
C GLN A 31 5.07 14.77 -20.98
N VAL A 32 5.26 13.46 -20.85
CA VAL A 32 6.46 12.72 -21.26
C VAL A 32 6.10 11.79 -22.42
N ALA A 33 7.03 11.60 -23.36
CA ALA A 33 6.82 10.66 -24.47
C ALA A 33 6.65 9.22 -23.94
N PRO A 34 5.78 8.38 -24.54
CA PRO A 34 5.50 7.03 -24.06
C PRO A 34 6.74 6.15 -23.84
N ARG A 35 7.73 6.24 -24.75
CA ARG A 35 9.00 5.51 -24.65
C ARG A 35 9.81 5.82 -23.38
N ASP A 36 9.57 6.98 -22.77
CA ASP A 36 10.30 7.46 -21.60
C ASP A 36 9.50 7.32 -20.29
N HIS A 37 8.30 6.72 -20.34
CA HIS A 37 7.45 6.52 -19.16
C HIS A 37 8.12 5.60 -18.14
N ALA A 38 8.66 4.47 -18.57
CA ALA A 38 9.36 3.52 -17.71
C ALA A 38 10.55 4.17 -17.00
N LEU A 39 11.36 4.95 -17.71
CA LEU A 39 12.47 5.70 -17.11
C LEU A 39 11.96 6.74 -16.11
N THR A 40 10.89 7.48 -16.44
CA THR A 40 10.31 8.47 -15.51
C THR A 40 9.82 7.83 -14.22
N GLN A 41 9.16 6.66 -14.31
CA GLN A 41 8.74 5.88 -13.15
C GLN A 41 9.93 5.39 -12.33
N GLU A 42 10.94 4.79 -12.98
CA GLU A 42 12.16 4.33 -12.30
C GLU A 42 12.84 5.46 -11.52
N LEU A 43 12.98 6.63 -12.15
CA LEU A 43 13.57 7.80 -11.50
C LEU A 43 12.75 8.28 -10.31
N ALA A 44 11.42 8.35 -10.43
CA ALA A 44 10.54 8.81 -9.35
C ALA A 44 10.53 7.83 -8.17
N PHE A 45 10.20 6.55 -8.42
CA PHE A 45 10.12 5.52 -7.39
C PHE A 45 11.48 5.22 -6.76
N GLY A 46 12.54 5.13 -7.57
CA GLY A 46 13.88 4.85 -7.10
C GLY A 46 14.47 5.96 -6.25
N THR A 47 14.24 7.23 -6.63
CA THR A 47 14.67 8.37 -5.81
C THR A 47 13.90 8.43 -4.49
N ALA A 48 12.58 8.20 -4.48
CA ALA A 48 11.81 8.10 -3.24
C ALA A 48 12.29 6.95 -2.34
N ARG A 49 12.63 5.80 -2.94
CA ARG A 49 13.13 4.61 -2.22
C ARG A 49 14.44 4.91 -1.52
N TRP A 50 15.37 5.62 -2.15
CA TRP A 50 16.66 5.95 -1.56
C TRP A 50 16.73 7.37 -1.00
N PHE A 51 15.58 8.02 -0.80
CA PHE A 51 15.48 9.45 -0.48
C PHE A 51 16.40 9.87 0.67
N PHE A 52 16.26 9.25 1.85
CA PHE A 52 17.04 9.62 3.04
C PHE A 52 18.55 9.45 2.85
N ARG A 53 18.95 8.44 2.07
CA ARG A 53 20.36 8.21 1.73
C ARG A 53 20.89 9.25 0.76
N LEU A 54 20.11 9.57 -0.28
CA LEU A 54 20.46 10.58 -1.29
C LEU A 54 20.45 12.00 -0.70
N GLU A 55 19.51 12.30 0.19
CA GLU A 55 19.41 13.59 0.86
C GLU A 55 20.59 13.83 1.81
N ALA A 56 20.97 12.82 2.59
CA ALA A 56 22.16 12.90 3.43
C ALA A 56 23.43 13.17 2.60
N LEU A 57 23.58 12.50 1.46
CA LEU A 57 24.68 12.76 0.53
C LEU A 57 24.61 14.17 -0.05
N ALA A 58 23.44 14.62 -0.51
CA ALA A 58 23.26 15.96 -1.05
C ALA A 58 23.66 17.04 -0.03
N ASN A 59 23.30 16.87 1.24
CA ASN A 59 23.64 17.79 2.32
C ASN A 59 25.16 17.87 2.62
N ARG A 60 25.93 16.82 2.33
CA ARG A 60 27.40 16.83 2.44
C ARG A 60 28.08 17.50 1.24
N LEU A 61 27.46 17.38 0.06
CA LEU A 61 28.01 17.90 -1.18
C LEU A 61 27.70 19.38 -1.41
N LEU A 62 26.57 19.86 -0.88
CA LEU A 62 26.15 21.26 -0.95
C LEU A 62 26.86 22.12 0.11
N ASP A 63 27.39 23.28 -0.30
CA ASP A 63 27.95 24.25 0.65
C ASP A 63 26.88 24.85 1.57
N LYS A 64 25.66 25.00 1.05
CA LYS A 64 24.49 25.50 1.79
C LYS A 64 23.26 24.69 1.41
N PRO A 65 22.39 24.34 2.37
CA PRO A 65 21.11 23.70 2.08
C PRO A 65 20.24 24.55 1.14
N LEU A 66 19.49 23.87 0.27
CA LEU A 66 18.48 24.53 -0.56
C LEU A 66 17.30 25.01 0.30
N LYS A 67 16.72 26.15 -0.06
CA LYS A 67 15.57 26.71 0.65
C LYS A 67 14.31 25.89 0.35
N ALA A 68 13.29 26.00 1.20
CA ALA A 68 12.00 25.35 0.96
C ALA A 68 11.33 25.76 -0.38
N ALA A 69 11.59 26.98 -0.86
CA ALA A 69 11.12 27.46 -2.17
C ALA A 69 11.82 26.77 -3.37
N ASP A 70 12.92 26.07 -3.13
CA ASP A 70 13.73 25.37 -4.12
C ASP A 70 13.60 23.84 -4.02
N ARG A 71 12.48 23.33 -3.48
CA ARG A 71 12.21 21.89 -3.34
C ARG A 71 12.19 21.13 -4.66
N ASP A 72 11.70 21.76 -5.73
CA ASP A 72 11.78 21.24 -7.10
C ASP A 72 13.23 21.02 -7.56
N LEU A 73 14.13 21.94 -7.22
CA LEU A 73 15.56 21.85 -7.51
C LEU A 73 16.25 20.81 -6.62
N GLN A 74 15.85 20.70 -5.35
CA GLN A 74 16.30 19.62 -4.47
C GLN A 74 15.89 18.26 -5.03
N ALA A 75 14.62 18.09 -5.41
CA ALA A 75 14.11 16.87 -6.04
C ALA A 75 14.90 16.53 -7.32
N LEU A 76 15.18 17.53 -8.17
CA LEU A 76 15.98 17.35 -9.38
C LEU A 76 17.43 16.91 -9.08
N LEU A 77 18.06 17.49 -8.05
CA LEU A 77 19.38 17.06 -7.58
C LEU A 77 19.36 15.60 -7.13
N LEU A 78 18.36 15.21 -6.32
CA LEU A 78 18.23 13.83 -5.83
C LEU A 78 17.99 12.84 -6.98
N VAL A 79 17.19 13.20 -7.99
CA VAL A 79 17.04 12.41 -9.22
C VAL A 79 18.37 12.28 -9.97
N GLY A 80 19.19 13.33 -10.00
CA GLY A 80 20.54 13.28 -10.56
C GLY A 80 21.45 12.29 -9.81
N LEU A 81 21.47 12.38 -8.47
CA LEU A 81 22.24 11.47 -7.63
C LEU A 81 21.75 10.02 -7.76
N TYR A 82 20.44 9.80 -7.79
CA TYR A 82 19.86 8.47 -7.98
C TYR A 82 20.35 7.81 -9.27
N GLN A 83 20.38 8.57 -10.38
CA GLN A 83 20.90 8.06 -11.66
C GLN A 83 22.35 7.61 -11.57
N LEU A 84 23.21 8.39 -10.89
CA LEU A 84 24.62 8.09 -10.78
C LEU A 84 24.91 6.79 -10.03
N PHE A 85 24.10 6.45 -9.03
CA PHE A 85 24.41 5.35 -8.10
C PHE A 85 23.53 4.12 -8.26
N TYR A 86 22.35 4.25 -8.84
CA TYR A 86 21.34 3.18 -8.86
C TYR A 86 20.82 2.85 -10.26
N THR A 87 21.33 3.50 -11.31
CA THR A 87 20.94 3.21 -12.69
C THR A 87 22.15 2.87 -13.54
N ARG A 88 21.91 2.33 -14.73
CA ARG A 88 22.94 2.05 -15.75
C ARG A 88 23.13 3.20 -16.74
N VAL A 89 22.52 4.38 -16.48
CA VAL A 89 22.68 5.54 -17.35
C VAL A 89 24.13 6.02 -17.28
N PRO A 90 24.83 6.21 -18.43
CA PRO A 90 26.19 6.74 -18.43
C PRO A 90 26.28 8.04 -17.65
N ALA A 91 27.27 8.14 -16.76
CA ALA A 91 27.27 9.21 -15.77
C ALA A 91 27.35 10.62 -16.36
N HIS A 92 28.03 10.81 -17.51
CA HIS A 92 28.02 12.09 -18.23
C HIS A 92 26.60 12.46 -18.68
N ALA A 93 25.85 11.51 -19.25
CA ALA A 93 24.47 11.73 -19.70
C ALA A 93 23.52 12.00 -18.53
N ALA A 94 23.67 11.27 -17.41
CA ALA A 94 22.90 11.51 -16.19
C ALA A 94 23.08 12.94 -15.65
N ILE A 95 24.32 13.46 -15.69
CA ILE A 95 24.64 14.82 -15.27
C ILE A 95 24.08 15.84 -16.26
N ASP A 96 24.38 15.69 -17.55
CA ASP A 96 24.03 16.67 -18.58
C ASP A 96 22.50 16.83 -18.72
N GLU A 97 21.76 15.73 -18.67
CA GLU A 97 20.28 15.73 -18.69
C GLU A 97 19.68 16.38 -17.45
N THR A 98 20.20 16.04 -16.26
CA THR A 98 19.77 16.64 -14.99
C THR A 98 20.04 18.15 -14.96
N VAL A 99 21.25 18.58 -15.35
CA VAL A 99 21.65 19.98 -15.40
C VAL A 99 20.82 20.76 -16.43
N SER A 100 20.50 20.14 -17.56
CA SER A 100 19.70 20.79 -18.61
C SER A 100 18.27 21.09 -18.15
N ALA A 101 17.69 20.25 -17.29
CA ALA A 101 16.35 20.46 -16.72
C ALA A 101 16.22 21.74 -15.85
N ALA A 102 17.31 22.27 -15.30
CA ALA A 102 17.29 23.49 -14.49
C ALA A 102 16.79 24.73 -15.25
N LYS A 103 17.02 24.81 -16.56
CA LYS A 103 16.47 25.89 -17.40
C LYS A 103 14.95 25.85 -17.44
N THR A 104 14.37 24.66 -17.58
CA THR A 104 12.92 24.46 -17.64
C THR A 104 12.25 24.71 -16.28
N LEU A 105 12.96 24.48 -15.17
CA LEU A 105 12.55 24.93 -13.83
C LEU A 105 12.64 26.46 -13.61
N LYS A 106 12.98 27.23 -14.65
CA LYS A 106 13.23 28.68 -14.56
C LYS A 106 14.33 29.04 -13.55
N LYS A 107 15.29 28.13 -13.34
CA LYS A 107 16.43 28.27 -12.41
C LYS A 107 17.78 28.10 -13.14
N PRO A 108 18.08 28.90 -14.17
CA PRO A 108 19.32 28.74 -14.95
C PRO A 108 20.59 28.93 -14.12
N TRP A 109 20.54 29.70 -13.03
CA TRP A 109 21.64 29.88 -12.08
C TRP A 109 22.08 28.56 -11.44
N ALA A 110 21.16 27.59 -11.29
CA ALA A 110 21.42 26.32 -10.65
C ALA A 110 22.22 25.34 -11.51
N LYS A 111 22.42 25.63 -12.81
CA LYS A 111 23.16 24.74 -13.73
C LYS A 111 24.59 24.45 -13.25
N GLY A 112 25.32 25.51 -12.89
CA GLY A 112 26.69 25.40 -12.40
C GLY A 112 26.76 24.61 -11.10
N MET A 113 25.83 24.90 -10.17
CA MET A 113 25.70 24.19 -8.90
C MET A 113 25.40 22.70 -9.09
N LEU A 114 24.36 22.34 -9.87
CA LEU A 114 24.02 20.94 -10.13
C LEU A 114 25.19 20.18 -10.78
N ASN A 115 25.84 20.77 -11.78
CA ASN A 115 26.99 20.14 -12.42
C ASN A 115 28.15 19.94 -11.42
N ALA A 116 28.50 20.97 -10.65
CA ALA A 116 29.57 20.88 -9.66
C ALA A 116 29.27 19.82 -8.59
N VAL A 117 28.07 19.83 -8.03
CA VAL A 117 27.63 18.88 -6.98
C VAL A 117 27.61 17.45 -7.50
N LEU A 118 27.04 17.20 -8.68
CA LEU A 118 26.98 15.84 -9.24
C LEU A 118 28.36 15.33 -9.66
N ARG A 119 29.22 16.18 -10.23
CA ARG A 119 30.62 15.83 -10.54
C ARG A 119 31.43 15.55 -9.28
N ARG A 120 31.17 16.29 -8.20
CA ARG A 120 31.75 16.04 -6.88
C ARG A 120 31.29 14.70 -6.32
N ALA A 121 29.99 14.40 -6.40
CA ALA A 121 29.42 13.12 -6.01
C ALA A 121 30.12 11.94 -6.70
N GLN A 122 30.42 12.04 -8.01
CA GLN A 122 31.13 10.99 -8.73
C GLN A 122 32.53 10.67 -8.16
N ARG A 123 33.19 11.65 -7.53
CA ARG A 123 34.55 11.48 -7.00
C ARG A 123 34.58 11.09 -5.54
N GLU A 124 33.64 11.63 -4.76
CA GLU A 124 33.70 11.59 -3.29
C GLU A 124 32.63 10.68 -2.65
N ALA A 125 31.64 10.18 -3.41
CA ALA A 125 30.50 9.49 -2.81
C ALA A 125 30.84 8.18 -2.10
N ASP A 126 31.83 7.42 -2.57
CA ASP A 126 32.21 6.16 -1.92
C ASP A 126 32.77 6.42 -0.51
N ASP A 127 33.67 7.40 -0.37
CA ASP A 127 34.23 7.82 0.92
C ASP A 127 33.13 8.42 1.82
N LEU A 128 32.29 9.31 1.27
CA LEU A 128 31.18 9.91 2.02
C LEU A 128 30.18 8.85 2.49
N PHE A 129 29.84 7.85 1.66
CA PHE A 129 28.97 6.76 2.10
C PHE A 129 29.65 5.91 3.17
N ALA A 130 30.94 5.58 3.04
CA ALA A 130 31.67 4.85 4.07
C ALA A 130 31.60 5.56 5.43
N GLU A 131 31.74 6.88 5.47
CA GLU A 131 31.60 7.69 6.68
C GLU A 131 30.16 7.70 7.24
N MET A 132 29.17 7.84 6.36
CA MET A 132 27.76 8.02 6.75
C MET A 132 27.03 6.72 7.07
N THR A 133 27.51 5.55 6.63
CA THR A 133 26.83 4.25 6.83
C THR A 133 26.66 3.86 8.30
N ARG A 134 27.38 4.50 9.23
CA ARG A 134 27.16 4.36 10.67
C ARG A 134 25.80 4.88 11.12
N ASP A 135 25.18 5.81 10.39
CA ASP A 135 23.80 6.24 10.65
C ASP A 135 22.81 5.28 9.96
N PRO A 136 21.97 4.56 10.73
CA PRO A 136 20.94 3.69 10.18
C PRO A 136 19.96 4.39 9.23
N VAL A 137 19.72 5.70 9.38
CA VAL A 137 18.89 6.49 8.44
C VAL A 137 19.46 6.48 7.03
N VAL A 138 20.79 6.60 6.92
CA VAL A 138 21.48 6.59 5.63
C VAL A 138 21.61 5.16 5.10
N ARG A 139 22.03 4.23 5.95
CA ARG A 139 22.27 2.84 5.56
C ARG A 139 20.99 2.15 5.07
N LEU A 140 19.90 2.28 5.82
CA LEU A 140 18.63 1.61 5.55
C LEU A 140 17.62 2.51 4.82
N ALA A 141 17.94 3.78 4.55
CA ALA A 141 17.07 4.71 3.81
C ALA A 141 15.63 4.82 4.37
N HIS A 142 15.46 4.84 5.69
CA HIS A 142 14.18 5.01 6.37
C HIS A 142 14.23 6.18 7.36
N PRO A 143 13.12 6.88 7.64
CA PRO A 143 13.11 7.97 8.61
C PRO A 143 13.34 7.43 10.02
N ARG A 144 14.00 8.22 10.87
CA ARG A 144 14.41 7.82 12.22
C ARG A 144 13.23 7.39 13.10
N TRP A 145 12.07 8.04 12.96
CA TRP A 145 10.88 7.70 13.73
C TRP A 145 10.40 6.27 13.42
N LEU A 146 10.36 5.90 12.14
CA LEU A 146 9.89 4.59 11.71
C LEU A 146 10.89 3.50 12.13
N GLN A 147 12.19 3.77 12.03
CA GLN A 147 13.20 2.83 12.52
C GLN A 147 13.10 2.59 14.02
N LYS A 148 12.88 3.65 14.81
CA LYS A 148 12.66 3.51 16.26
C LYS A 148 11.43 2.67 16.56
N GLN A 149 10.34 2.89 15.82
CA GLN A 149 9.10 2.14 15.98
C GLN A 149 9.31 0.67 15.62
N LEU A 150 9.84 0.38 14.42
CA LEU A 150 10.15 -0.98 13.97
C LEU A 150 11.11 -1.71 14.92
N LYS A 151 12.12 -1.03 15.46
CA LYS A 151 13.04 -1.63 16.43
C LYS A 151 12.36 -1.95 17.76
N THR A 152 11.36 -1.17 18.14
CA THR A 152 10.58 -1.41 19.37
C THR A 152 9.65 -2.60 19.18
N ASP A 153 8.94 -2.64 18.05
CA ASP A 153 7.93 -3.67 17.77
C ASP A 153 8.54 -4.99 17.28
N TRP A 154 9.65 -4.92 16.53
CA TRP A 154 10.30 -6.05 15.86
C TRP A 154 11.83 -6.03 16.07
N PRO A 155 12.34 -6.13 17.32
CA PRO A 155 13.75 -5.92 17.64
C PRO A 155 14.72 -6.84 16.90
N GLN A 156 14.29 -8.04 16.52
CA GLN A 156 15.09 -9.02 15.79
C GLN A 156 14.98 -8.90 14.26
N HIS A 157 13.96 -8.19 13.75
CA HIS A 157 13.63 -8.17 12.31
C HIS A 157 13.67 -6.77 11.68
N TRP A 158 13.78 -5.70 12.46
CA TRP A 158 13.62 -4.33 11.95
C TRP A 158 14.59 -3.96 10.82
N GLU A 159 15.83 -4.47 10.81
CA GLU A 159 16.78 -4.25 9.72
C GLU A 159 16.33 -4.99 8.45
N ALA A 160 15.97 -6.28 8.58
CA ALA A 160 15.46 -7.09 7.47
C ALA A 160 14.16 -6.51 6.87
N ILE A 161 13.27 -5.97 7.70
CA ILE A 161 12.07 -5.24 7.25
C ILE A 161 12.49 -4.04 6.39
N CYS A 162 13.45 -3.23 6.86
CA CYS A 162 13.93 -2.07 6.11
C CYS A 162 14.62 -2.47 4.79
N GLU A 163 15.37 -3.56 4.78
CA GLU A 163 16.01 -4.09 3.57
C GLU A 163 14.98 -4.59 2.57
N ALA A 164 13.99 -5.38 3.01
CA ALA A 164 12.88 -5.84 2.16
C ALA A 164 12.05 -4.67 1.63
N ASN A 165 11.84 -3.62 2.43
CA ASN A 165 11.19 -2.38 2.01
C ASN A 165 11.96 -1.61 0.92
N ASN A 166 13.27 -1.81 0.80
CA ASN A 166 14.10 -1.22 -0.24
C ASN A 166 14.34 -2.19 -1.43
N ALA A 167 13.85 -3.42 -1.37
CA ALA A 167 13.94 -4.33 -2.50
C ALA A 167 13.02 -3.90 -3.65
N HIS A 168 13.30 -4.40 -4.86
CA HIS A 168 12.35 -4.27 -5.95
C HIS A 168 11.11 -5.15 -5.65
N PRO A 169 9.88 -4.63 -5.77
CA PRO A 169 8.70 -5.41 -5.46
C PRO A 169 8.51 -6.56 -6.47
N PRO A 170 8.23 -7.79 -6.03
CA PRO A 170 7.87 -8.88 -6.94
C PRO A 170 6.50 -8.62 -7.57
N MET A 171 6.35 -9.07 -8.81
CA MET A 171 5.06 -9.09 -9.49
C MET A 171 4.36 -10.41 -9.18
N THR A 172 3.35 -10.34 -8.33
CA THR A 172 2.57 -11.50 -7.90
C THR A 172 1.20 -11.47 -8.56
N LEU A 173 0.78 -12.63 -9.02
CA LEU A 173 -0.44 -12.89 -9.73
C LEU A 173 -1.37 -13.73 -8.84
N ARG A 174 -2.68 -13.45 -8.91
CA ARG A 174 -3.74 -14.32 -8.42
C ARG A 174 -4.42 -14.97 -9.62
N VAL A 175 -4.38 -16.29 -9.68
CA VAL A 175 -5.08 -17.07 -10.70
C VAL A 175 -6.57 -17.13 -10.38
N ASN A 176 -7.42 -16.85 -11.37
CA ASN A 176 -8.86 -16.99 -11.25
C ASN A 176 -9.24 -18.47 -11.37
N GLN A 177 -9.47 -19.13 -10.22
CA GLN A 177 -9.76 -20.56 -10.14
C GLN A 177 -11.07 -20.96 -10.82
N ARG A 178 -11.97 -20.01 -11.13
CA ARG A 178 -13.18 -20.31 -11.92
C ARG A 178 -12.86 -20.62 -13.38
N GLN A 179 -11.72 -20.17 -13.87
CA GLN A 179 -11.33 -20.32 -15.27
C GLN A 179 -10.20 -21.32 -15.45
N ILE A 180 -9.20 -21.31 -14.57
CA ILE A 180 -8.00 -22.14 -14.74
C ILE A 180 -7.33 -22.48 -13.41
N GLU A 181 -6.80 -23.71 -13.33
CA GLU A 181 -5.99 -24.17 -12.20
C GLU A 181 -4.61 -23.50 -12.17
N ARG A 182 -4.09 -23.23 -10.97
CA ARG A 182 -2.75 -22.59 -10.80
C ARG A 182 -1.65 -23.33 -11.56
N SER A 183 -1.63 -24.66 -11.50
CA SER A 183 -0.61 -25.47 -12.18
C SER A 183 -0.73 -25.40 -13.71
N ALA A 184 -1.96 -25.24 -14.23
CA ALA A 184 -2.19 -25.08 -15.66
C ALA A 184 -1.76 -23.69 -16.14
N TYR A 185 -2.03 -22.64 -15.35
CA TYR A 185 -1.58 -21.30 -15.67
C TYR A 185 -0.04 -21.17 -15.62
N LEU A 186 0.64 -21.83 -14.68
CA LEU A 186 2.12 -21.91 -14.68
C LEU A 186 2.66 -22.50 -15.99
N ARG A 187 2.07 -23.58 -16.50
CA ARG A 187 2.46 -24.15 -17.82
C ARG A 187 2.16 -23.20 -18.97
N GLN A 188 1.14 -22.36 -18.87
CA GLN A 188 0.80 -21.34 -19.87
C GLN A 188 1.84 -20.21 -19.88
N LEU A 189 2.31 -19.76 -18.71
CA LEU A 189 3.40 -18.81 -18.57
C LEU A 189 4.71 -19.37 -19.14
N GLU A 190 5.04 -20.63 -18.83
CA GLU A 190 6.23 -21.31 -19.37
C GLU A 190 6.20 -21.37 -20.90
N LYS A 191 5.07 -21.74 -21.51
CA LYS A 191 4.89 -21.73 -22.97
C LYS A 191 5.02 -20.34 -23.59
N ALA A 192 4.66 -19.29 -22.84
CA ALA A 192 4.82 -17.90 -23.26
C ALA A 192 6.24 -17.36 -23.00
N GLY A 193 7.17 -18.18 -22.47
CA GLY A 193 8.52 -17.76 -22.13
C GLY A 193 8.61 -16.87 -20.89
N ILE A 194 7.60 -16.85 -20.04
CA ILE A 194 7.54 -16.06 -18.81
C ILE A 194 7.90 -16.95 -17.64
N ALA A 195 9.09 -16.74 -17.06
CA ALA A 195 9.55 -17.50 -15.91
C ALA A 195 8.79 -17.10 -14.63
N ALA A 196 8.20 -18.09 -13.96
CA ALA A 196 7.37 -17.89 -12.78
C ALA A 196 7.37 -19.12 -11.88
N GLU A 197 7.01 -18.91 -10.61
CA GLU A 197 6.93 -19.96 -9.61
C GLU A 197 5.64 -19.83 -8.79
N ALA A 198 5.20 -20.93 -8.19
CA ALA A 198 4.08 -20.92 -7.27
C ALA A 198 4.45 -20.15 -5.99
N CYS A 199 3.51 -19.34 -5.51
CA CYS A 199 3.61 -18.74 -4.18
C CYS A 199 3.62 -19.81 -3.07
N MET A 200 4.34 -19.53 -1.98
CA MET A 200 4.56 -20.46 -0.89
C MET A 200 3.30 -20.67 -0.04
N HIS A 201 2.56 -19.60 0.23
CA HIS A 201 1.44 -19.55 1.16
C HIS A 201 0.10 -19.46 0.44
N SER A 202 0.00 -18.66 -0.62
CA SER A 202 -1.26 -18.55 -1.37
C SER A 202 -1.42 -19.73 -2.35
N PRO A 203 -2.50 -20.53 -2.26
CA PRO A 203 -2.72 -21.67 -3.15
C PRO A 203 -3.07 -21.24 -4.59
N VAL A 204 -3.39 -19.97 -4.80
CA VAL A 204 -3.73 -19.36 -6.10
C VAL A 204 -2.68 -18.38 -6.59
N GLY A 205 -1.65 -18.14 -5.78
CA GLY A 205 -0.60 -17.17 -6.06
C GLY A 205 0.50 -17.71 -6.97
N ILE A 206 0.96 -16.86 -7.89
CA ILE A 206 2.14 -17.09 -8.72
C ILE A 206 3.03 -15.86 -8.65
N ARG A 207 4.33 -16.04 -8.39
CA ARG A 207 5.34 -14.98 -8.46
C ARG A 207 6.05 -15.05 -9.79
N LEU A 208 6.09 -13.95 -10.54
CA LEU A 208 6.95 -13.85 -11.72
C LEU A 208 8.39 -13.60 -11.29
N LEU A 209 9.35 -14.28 -11.92
CA LEU A 209 10.78 -14.03 -11.65
C LEU A 209 11.24 -12.69 -12.25
N GLN A 210 10.54 -12.22 -13.28
CA GLN A 210 10.70 -10.89 -13.84
C GLN A 210 9.32 -10.28 -14.09
N ALA A 211 9.10 -9.06 -13.58
CA ALA A 211 7.88 -8.32 -13.84
C ALA A 211 7.76 -7.97 -15.34
N CYS A 212 6.55 -8.01 -15.87
CA CYS A 212 6.26 -7.64 -17.25
C CYS A 212 5.01 -6.76 -17.32
N ASP A 213 4.75 -6.18 -18.49
CA ASP A 213 3.46 -5.54 -18.75
C ASP A 213 2.34 -6.58 -18.62
N VAL A 214 1.23 -6.21 -17.98
CA VAL A 214 0.07 -7.08 -17.81
C VAL A 214 -0.54 -7.51 -19.15
N GLN A 215 -0.37 -6.72 -20.21
CA GLN A 215 -0.83 -7.06 -21.56
C GLN A 215 -0.07 -8.25 -22.17
N LEU A 216 1.12 -8.56 -21.65
CA LEU A 216 1.90 -9.72 -22.07
C LEU A 216 1.50 -11.00 -21.33
N LEU A 217 0.71 -10.89 -20.26
CA LEU A 217 0.24 -12.04 -19.49
C LEU A 217 -0.86 -12.76 -20.27
N PRO A 218 -0.70 -14.06 -20.57
CA PRO A 218 -1.73 -14.85 -21.23
C PRO A 218 -3.05 -14.80 -20.44
N GLY A 219 -4.17 -14.52 -21.10
CA GLY A 219 -5.48 -14.55 -20.44
C GLY A 219 -5.80 -13.37 -19.52
N PHE A 220 -4.96 -12.31 -19.46
CA PHE A 220 -5.19 -11.19 -18.53
C PHE A 220 -6.46 -10.39 -18.88
N ALA A 221 -6.66 -10.11 -20.17
CA ALA A 221 -7.84 -9.37 -20.64
C ALA A 221 -9.13 -10.20 -20.47
N GLU A 222 -9.02 -11.52 -20.57
CA GLU A 222 -10.08 -12.51 -20.38
C GLU A 222 -10.36 -12.84 -18.91
N GLY A 223 -9.57 -12.27 -17.98
CA GLY A 223 -9.80 -12.42 -16.56
C GLY A 223 -9.29 -13.72 -15.95
N GLN A 224 -8.39 -14.45 -16.61
CA GLN A 224 -7.76 -15.66 -16.07
C GLN A 224 -6.85 -15.36 -14.86
N VAL A 225 -6.38 -14.12 -14.75
CA VAL A 225 -5.43 -13.70 -13.73
C VAL A 225 -5.64 -12.24 -13.34
N SER A 226 -5.23 -11.89 -12.12
CA SER A 226 -5.15 -10.51 -11.63
C SER A 226 -3.80 -10.25 -10.95
N VAL A 227 -3.31 -9.01 -10.94
CA VAL A 227 -2.13 -8.64 -10.16
C VAL A 227 -2.55 -8.40 -8.71
N GLN A 228 -2.03 -9.19 -7.78
CA GLN A 228 -2.31 -9.05 -6.35
C GLN A 228 -1.16 -9.68 -5.55
N ASP A 229 -0.66 -8.96 -4.53
CA ASP A 229 0.36 -9.50 -3.62
C ASP A 229 -0.14 -10.77 -2.91
N GLU A 230 0.79 -11.70 -2.66
CA GLU A 230 0.48 -12.98 -2.02
C GLU A 230 -0.17 -12.81 -0.65
N ALA A 231 0.30 -11.88 0.19
CA ALA A 231 -0.27 -11.69 1.52
C ALA A 231 -1.73 -11.21 1.46
N ALA A 232 -2.04 -10.35 0.49
CA ALA A 232 -3.41 -9.88 0.27
C ALA A 232 -4.35 -11.00 -0.24
N GLN A 233 -3.81 -12.02 -0.90
CA GLN A 233 -4.58 -13.19 -1.35
C GLN A 233 -5.02 -14.07 -0.17
N LEU A 234 -4.32 -14.02 0.98
CA LEU A 234 -4.64 -14.82 2.16
C LEU A 234 -5.89 -14.35 2.90
N ALA A 235 -6.40 -13.14 2.63
CA ALA A 235 -7.54 -12.57 3.33
C ALA A 235 -8.88 -13.23 2.97
N ALA A 236 -9.17 -13.39 1.67
CA ALA A 236 -10.47 -13.91 1.22
C ALA A 236 -10.77 -15.34 1.71
N PRO A 237 -9.83 -16.32 1.68
CA PRO A 237 -10.08 -17.65 2.22
C PRO A 237 -10.52 -17.67 3.70
N LEU A 238 -10.06 -16.69 4.50
CA LEU A 238 -10.40 -16.62 5.93
C LEU A 238 -11.87 -16.24 6.18
N LEU A 239 -12.57 -15.70 5.17
CA LEU A 239 -13.99 -15.44 5.28
C LEU A 239 -14.80 -16.75 5.33
N GLU A 240 -14.30 -17.86 4.78
CA GLU A 240 -15.05 -19.13 4.74
C GLU A 240 -16.48 -18.93 4.18
N VAL A 241 -16.54 -18.22 3.04
CA VAL A 241 -17.79 -17.88 2.35
C VAL A 241 -18.52 -19.15 1.88
N ARG A 242 -19.84 -19.18 2.09
CA ARG A 242 -20.73 -20.30 1.72
C ARG A 242 -21.72 -19.86 0.65
N PRO A 243 -22.29 -20.79 -0.13
CA PRO A 243 -23.39 -20.48 -1.03
C PRO A 243 -24.54 -19.81 -0.26
N GLY A 244 -25.09 -18.73 -0.81
CA GLY A 244 -26.16 -17.94 -0.20
C GLY A 244 -25.69 -16.89 0.81
N ASP A 245 -24.41 -16.86 1.21
CA ASP A 245 -23.89 -15.82 2.11
C ASP A 245 -24.02 -14.44 1.45
N ARG A 246 -24.39 -13.45 2.27
CA ARG A 246 -24.29 -12.03 2.00
C ARG A 246 -22.95 -11.51 2.53
N VAL A 247 -22.14 -10.92 1.66
CA VAL A 247 -20.76 -10.54 1.96
C VAL A 247 -20.58 -9.03 1.83
N LEU A 248 -19.86 -8.42 2.78
CA LEU A 248 -19.38 -7.05 2.68
C LEU A 248 -17.86 -7.04 2.49
N ASP A 249 -17.36 -6.29 1.51
CA ASP A 249 -15.97 -5.86 1.43
C ASP A 249 -15.90 -4.36 1.70
N ALA A 250 -15.45 -3.99 2.89
CA ALA A 250 -15.36 -2.61 3.36
C ALA A 250 -13.96 -2.04 3.11
N CYS A 251 -13.92 -0.82 2.58
CA CYS A 251 -12.71 -0.14 2.09
C CYS A 251 -12.07 -0.87 0.89
N CYS A 252 -12.92 -1.37 -0.01
CA CYS A 252 -12.57 -2.39 -0.99
C CYS A 252 -11.63 -1.94 -2.12
N ALA A 253 -11.53 -0.65 -2.43
CA ALA A 253 -10.87 -0.22 -3.66
C ALA A 253 -9.36 -0.49 -3.63
N PRO A 254 -8.78 -1.11 -4.68
CA PRO A 254 -9.29 -1.18 -6.05
C PRO A 254 -10.09 -2.46 -6.42
N GLY A 255 -10.57 -3.24 -5.44
CA GLY A 255 -11.49 -4.36 -5.67
C GLY A 255 -10.80 -5.73 -5.81
N GLY A 256 -9.50 -5.81 -5.55
CA GLY A 256 -8.77 -7.07 -5.65
C GLY A 256 -9.33 -8.15 -4.72
N LYS A 257 -9.62 -7.81 -3.46
CA LYS A 257 -10.17 -8.76 -2.48
C LYS A 257 -11.65 -9.05 -2.72
N THR A 258 -12.43 -8.05 -3.14
CA THR A 258 -13.80 -8.20 -3.65
C THR A 258 -13.88 -9.28 -4.73
N CYS A 259 -13.07 -9.15 -5.77
CA CYS A 259 -13.05 -10.09 -6.88
C CYS A 259 -12.60 -11.48 -6.41
N HIS A 260 -11.64 -11.56 -5.48
CA HIS A 260 -11.19 -12.84 -4.94
C HIS A 260 -12.33 -13.58 -4.19
N ALA A 261 -13.12 -12.87 -3.39
CA ALA A 261 -14.26 -13.46 -2.69
C ALA A 261 -15.30 -14.04 -3.68
N LEU A 262 -15.60 -13.31 -4.76
CA LEU A 262 -16.51 -13.75 -5.84
C LEU A 262 -15.94 -14.90 -6.69
N GLU A 263 -14.61 -14.98 -6.83
CA GLU A 263 -13.94 -16.10 -7.49
C GLU A 263 -14.04 -17.37 -6.64
N GLN A 264 -13.92 -17.26 -5.32
CA GLN A 264 -14.02 -18.40 -4.39
C GLN A 264 -15.44 -18.95 -4.27
N GLN A 265 -16.44 -18.07 -4.29
CA GLN A 265 -17.84 -18.47 -4.16
C GLN A 265 -18.71 -17.75 -5.19
N PRO A 266 -19.04 -18.40 -6.32
CA PRO A 266 -19.88 -17.79 -7.34
C PRO A 266 -21.37 -17.74 -6.97
N ALA A 267 -21.81 -18.47 -5.94
CA ALA A 267 -23.20 -18.56 -5.52
C ALA A 267 -23.51 -17.74 -4.26
N LEU A 268 -22.87 -16.59 -4.06
CA LEU A 268 -23.25 -15.64 -3.02
C LEU A 268 -24.65 -15.07 -3.30
N SER A 269 -25.40 -14.74 -2.25
CA SER A 269 -26.68 -14.04 -2.44
C SER A 269 -26.43 -12.59 -2.88
N GLU A 270 -25.43 -11.95 -2.30
CA GLU A 270 -24.95 -10.61 -2.66
C GLU A 270 -23.52 -10.40 -2.14
N LEU A 271 -22.73 -9.63 -2.89
CA LEU A 271 -21.53 -8.99 -2.36
C LEU A 271 -21.69 -7.46 -2.49
N VAL A 272 -21.58 -6.76 -1.36
CA VAL A 272 -21.53 -5.29 -1.29
C VAL A 272 -20.07 -4.85 -1.19
N ALA A 273 -19.61 -4.02 -2.12
CA ALA A 273 -18.28 -3.41 -2.12
C ALA A 273 -18.41 -1.93 -1.75
N LEU A 274 -17.90 -1.58 -0.57
CA LEU A 274 -18.02 -0.26 0.03
C LEU A 274 -16.67 0.45 0.02
N ASP A 275 -16.62 1.68 -0.47
CA ASP A 275 -15.46 2.57 -0.34
C ASP A 275 -15.92 4.02 -0.15
N LEU A 276 -15.06 4.87 0.40
CA LEU A 276 -15.43 6.26 0.72
C LEU A 276 -15.62 7.10 -0.54
N GLU A 277 -14.81 6.88 -1.58
CA GLU A 277 -14.71 7.77 -2.73
C GLU A 277 -15.27 7.15 -4.01
N PRO A 278 -16.24 7.79 -4.70
CA PRO A 278 -16.78 7.30 -5.97
C PRO A 278 -15.70 7.08 -7.04
N SER A 279 -14.66 7.94 -7.06
CA SER A 279 -13.55 7.85 -8.00
C SER A 279 -12.72 6.57 -7.82
N ARG A 280 -12.63 6.03 -6.61
CA ARG A 280 -11.92 4.79 -6.32
C ARG A 280 -12.72 3.55 -6.75
N LEU A 281 -14.06 3.63 -6.69
CA LEU A 281 -14.95 2.56 -7.16
C LEU A 281 -14.92 2.34 -8.67
N LEU A 282 -14.51 3.34 -9.47
CA LEU A 282 -14.31 3.16 -10.92
C LEU A 282 -13.35 2.00 -11.21
N ARG A 283 -12.25 1.89 -10.45
CA ARG A 283 -11.29 0.78 -10.57
C ARG A 283 -11.85 -0.56 -10.10
N VAL A 284 -12.78 -0.54 -9.15
CA VAL A 284 -13.48 -1.75 -8.70
C VAL A 284 -14.37 -2.25 -9.84
N GLN A 285 -15.16 -1.36 -10.46
CA GLN A 285 -16.00 -1.68 -11.61
C GLN A 285 -15.18 -2.21 -12.79
N GLU A 286 -14.06 -1.56 -13.14
CA GLU A 286 -13.16 -2.02 -14.21
C GLU A 286 -12.67 -3.46 -13.98
N ASN A 287 -12.33 -3.81 -12.73
CA ASN A 287 -11.92 -5.17 -12.40
C ASN A 287 -13.08 -6.17 -12.44
N LEU A 288 -14.25 -5.79 -11.93
CA LEU A 288 -15.46 -6.62 -12.00
C LEU A 288 -15.84 -6.93 -13.45
N ASP A 289 -15.87 -5.90 -14.31
CA ASP A 289 -16.19 -6.03 -15.73
C ASP A 289 -15.21 -6.95 -16.44
N ARG A 290 -13.90 -6.74 -16.26
CA ARG A 290 -12.85 -7.58 -16.86
C ARG A 290 -12.95 -9.04 -16.43
N LEU A 291 -13.30 -9.29 -15.17
CA LEU A 291 -13.39 -10.64 -14.61
C LEU A 291 -14.76 -11.30 -14.83
N GLY A 292 -15.74 -10.58 -15.40
CA GLY A 292 -17.11 -11.06 -15.54
C GLY A 292 -17.80 -11.31 -14.20
N LEU A 293 -17.56 -10.43 -13.23
CA LEU A 293 -18.08 -10.51 -11.86
C LEU A 293 -19.06 -9.36 -11.60
N THR A 294 -19.96 -9.55 -10.64
CA THR A 294 -20.95 -8.53 -10.25
C THR A 294 -20.93 -8.33 -8.74
N ALA A 295 -20.96 -7.08 -8.29
CA ALA A 295 -21.11 -6.68 -6.91
C ALA A 295 -21.94 -5.39 -6.82
N THR A 296 -22.60 -5.17 -5.69
CA THR A 296 -23.26 -3.89 -5.37
C THR A 296 -22.19 -2.90 -4.93
N LEU A 297 -21.97 -1.82 -5.70
CA LEU A 297 -20.98 -0.79 -5.37
C LEU A 297 -21.63 0.37 -4.63
N ILE A 298 -21.11 0.71 -3.44
CA ILE A 298 -21.62 1.84 -2.64
C ILE A 298 -20.46 2.79 -2.28
N ALA A 299 -20.65 4.07 -2.56
CA ALA A 299 -19.73 5.13 -2.18
C ALA A 299 -20.26 5.86 -0.93
N ALA A 300 -19.72 5.55 0.24
CA ALA A 300 -20.12 6.16 1.51
C ALA A 300 -19.04 5.99 2.57
N ASP A 301 -19.11 6.82 3.63
CA ASP A 301 -18.32 6.59 4.84
C ASP A 301 -18.83 5.32 5.54
N GLY A 302 -17.96 4.31 5.70
CA GLY A 302 -18.34 3.05 6.35
C GLY A 302 -18.81 3.20 7.79
N ARG A 303 -18.52 4.34 8.44
CA ARG A 303 -19.01 4.66 9.79
C ARG A 303 -20.45 5.17 9.81
N ASP A 304 -20.95 5.68 8.69
CA ASP A 304 -22.30 6.23 8.56
C ASP A 304 -23.28 5.14 8.10
N LEU A 305 -23.68 4.28 9.03
CA LEU A 305 -24.53 3.12 8.72
C LEU A 305 -25.87 3.51 8.09
N ASP A 306 -26.45 4.65 8.48
CA ASP A 306 -27.74 5.10 7.95
C ASP A 306 -27.64 5.50 6.46
N ALA A 307 -26.46 5.89 5.99
CA ALA A 307 -26.24 6.30 4.61
C ALA A 307 -26.10 5.12 3.62
N TRP A 308 -25.63 3.94 4.08
CA TRP A 308 -25.26 2.85 3.18
C TRP A 308 -25.82 1.48 3.55
N TRP A 309 -26.10 1.22 4.83
CA TRP A 309 -26.57 -0.09 5.28
C TRP A 309 -28.09 -0.17 5.23
N ASP A 310 -28.60 -1.26 4.66
CA ASP A 310 -30.02 -1.53 4.48
C ASP A 310 -30.70 -2.19 5.71
N GLY A 311 -29.96 -2.33 6.81
CA GLY A 311 -30.44 -2.98 8.03
C GLY A 311 -30.45 -4.51 7.95
N VAL A 312 -30.07 -5.12 6.81
CA VAL A 312 -29.95 -6.57 6.66
C VAL A 312 -28.54 -7.00 7.06
N PRO A 313 -28.36 -7.87 8.07
CA PRO A 313 -27.03 -8.28 8.48
C PRO A 313 -26.25 -9.04 7.39
N PHE A 314 -24.93 -8.88 7.40
CA PHE A 314 -24.00 -9.65 6.58
C PHE A 314 -23.61 -10.96 7.27
N ASN A 315 -23.46 -12.03 6.50
CA ASN A 315 -22.92 -13.29 6.99
C ASN A 315 -21.40 -13.22 7.13
N ARG A 316 -20.73 -12.47 6.24
CA ARG A 316 -19.28 -12.29 6.20
C ARG A 316 -18.90 -10.84 5.93
N ILE A 317 -17.88 -10.36 6.63
CA ILE A 317 -17.32 -9.03 6.40
C ILE A 317 -15.81 -9.14 6.25
N LEU A 318 -15.28 -8.58 5.16
CA LEU A 318 -13.87 -8.23 5.04
C LEU A 318 -13.72 -6.75 5.31
N LEU A 319 -12.93 -6.38 6.31
CA LEU A 319 -12.53 -5.00 6.56
C LEU A 319 -11.05 -4.86 6.22
N ASP A 320 -10.77 -4.37 5.01
CA ASP A 320 -9.42 -4.02 4.56
C ASP A 320 -9.12 -2.57 4.98
N ALA A 321 -8.84 -2.40 6.28
CA ALA A 321 -8.92 -1.10 6.92
C ALA A 321 -7.89 -0.09 6.36
N PRO A 322 -8.26 1.19 6.20
CA PRO A 322 -7.32 2.23 5.82
C PRO A 322 -6.20 2.31 6.86
N CYS A 323 -4.95 2.22 6.41
CA CYS A 323 -3.79 2.14 7.30
C CYS A 323 -2.59 2.91 6.74
N SER A 324 -1.48 2.87 7.50
CA SER A 324 -0.24 3.57 7.18
C SER A 324 0.45 3.03 5.93
N ALA A 325 0.09 1.82 5.52
CA ALA A 325 0.67 1.08 4.40
C ALA A 325 2.18 0.78 4.58
N THR A 326 2.67 0.77 5.83
CA THR A 326 4.08 0.50 6.15
C THR A 326 4.58 -0.87 5.70
N GLY A 327 3.69 -1.83 5.44
CA GLY A 327 4.03 -3.14 4.90
C GLY A 327 4.25 -3.19 3.39
N VAL A 328 3.83 -2.15 2.65
CA VAL A 328 3.94 -2.10 1.17
C VAL A 328 4.93 -1.03 0.68
N ILE A 329 5.84 -0.57 1.54
CA ILE A 329 6.84 0.47 1.24
C ILE A 329 7.66 0.13 -0.02
N ARG A 330 7.99 -1.14 -0.27
CA ARG A 330 8.73 -1.54 -1.48
C ARG A 330 8.02 -1.20 -2.79
N ARG A 331 6.67 -1.20 -2.78
CA ARG A 331 5.80 -0.79 -3.89
C ARG A 331 5.54 0.72 -3.89
N HIS A 332 5.42 1.31 -2.70
CA HIS A 332 5.11 2.72 -2.49
C HIS A 332 6.15 3.38 -1.56
N PRO A 333 7.38 3.63 -2.06
CA PRO A 333 8.48 4.12 -1.26
C PRO A 333 8.27 5.54 -0.73
N ASP A 334 7.38 6.30 -1.35
CA ASP A 334 6.93 7.62 -0.93
C ASP A 334 6.22 7.63 0.43
N ILE A 335 5.71 6.48 0.89
CA ILE A 335 5.18 6.31 2.25
C ILE A 335 6.19 6.77 3.31
N LYS A 336 7.48 6.51 3.09
CA LYS A 336 8.56 6.91 4.02
C LYS A 336 8.72 8.43 4.15
N LEU A 337 8.26 9.19 3.16
CA LEU A 337 8.34 10.66 3.13
C LEU A 337 7.03 11.28 3.61
N ALA A 338 5.90 10.68 3.24
CA ALA A 338 4.57 11.22 3.50
C ALA A 338 4.10 10.96 4.94
N ARG A 339 4.41 9.80 5.52
CA ARG A 339 3.88 9.40 6.84
C ARG A 339 4.61 10.08 8.00
N GLN A 340 3.83 10.52 8.97
CA GLN A 340 4.29 11.03 10.25
C GLN A 340 3.83 10.14 11.41
N PRO A 341 4.49 10.19 12.59
CA PRO A 341 4.07 9.43 13.76
C PRO A 341 2.62 9.68 14.18
N ALA A 342 2.13 10.92 14.08
CA ALA A 342 0.75 11.27 14.45
C ALA A 342 -0.29 10.57 13.55
N ASP A 343 0.02 10.35 12.27
CA ASP A 343 -0.86 9.65 11.34
C ASP A 343 -1.20 8.24 11.83
N ILE A 344 -0.27 7.57 12.51
CA ILE A 344 -0.45 6.17 12.95
C ILE A 344 -1.57 6.08 13.98
N SER A 345 -1.57 6.98 14.98
CA SER A 345 -2.60 7.00 16.02
C SER A 345 -3.96 7.47 15.49
N GLU A 346 -3.97 8.42 14.54
CA GLU A 346 -5.20 8.85 13.85
C GLU A 346 -5.82 7.70 13.04
N LEU A 347 -4.99 6.96 12.29
CA LEU A 347 -5.42 5.80 11.51
C LEU A 347 -5.92 4.67 12.42
N ALA A 348 -5.23 4.36 13.52
CA ALA A 348 -5.68 3.36 14.49
C ALA A 348 -7.06 3.71 15.09
N SER A 349 -7.30 5.00 15.37
CA SER A 349 -8.59 5.49 15.86
C SER A 349 -9.70 5.37 14.81
N LEU A 350 -9.38 5.65 13.55
CA LEU A 350 -10.30 5.45 12.42
C LEU A 350 -10.63 3.96 12.23
N GLN A 351 -9.61 3.09 12.27
CA GLN A 351 -9.74 1.64 12.16
C GLN A 351 -10.64 1.07 13.26
N ALA A 352 -10.45 1.51 14.51
CA ALA A 352 -11.30 1.11 15.63
C ALA A 352 -12.77 1.51 15.40
N SER A 353 -12.99 2.72 14.90
CA SER A 353 -14.35 3.23 14.60
C SER A 353 -15.02 2.45 13.47
N LEU A 354 -14.26 2.12 12.42
CA LEU A 354 -14.76 1.28 11.32
C LEU A 354 -15.05 -0.14 11.79
N LEU A 355 -14.19 -0.74 12.62
CA LEU A 355 -14.41 -2.06 13.18
C LEU A 355 -15.69 -2.10 14.02
N ASP A 356 -15.93 -1.08 14.85
CA ASP A 356 -17.16 -0.94 15.64
C ASP A 356 -18.41 -0.79 14.74
N ALA A 357 -18.32 -0.06 13.63
CA ALA A 357 -19.42 0.10 12.67
C ALA A 357 -19.72 -1.22 11.92
N MET A 358 -18.69 -1.86 11.36
CA MET A 358 -18.84 -3.14 10.65
C MET A 358 -19.37 -4.23 11.56
N TRP A 359 -19.00 -4.23 12.85
CA TRP A 359 -19.49 -5.23 13.79
C TRP A 359 -21.01 -5.18 14.00
N GLN A 360 -21.60 -3.99 13.90
CA GLN A 360 -23.06 -3.81 14.03
C GLN A 360 -23.82 -4.44 12.87
N THR A 361 -23.24 -4.45 11.68
CA THR A 361 -23.85 -5.00 10.46
C THR A 361 -23.62 -6.50 10.31
N LEU A 362 -22.79 -7.12 11.16
CA LEU A 362 -22.54 -8.57 11.15
C LEU A 362 -23.64 -9.33 11.90
N GLU A 363 -24.10 -10.46 11.33
CA GLU A 363 -25.04 -11.35 12.01
C GLU A 363 -24.39 -12.12 13.18
N VAL A 364 -25.21 -12.69 14.06
CA VAL A 364 -24.72 -13.67 15.04
C VAL A 364 -24.32 -14.96 14.32
N GLY A 365 -23.12 -15.45 14.59
CA GLY A 365 -22.47 -16.55 13.88
C GLY A 365 -21.64 -16.10 12.67
N GLY A 366 -21.76 -14.83 12.28
CA GLY A 366 -21.01 -14.25 11.17
C GLY A 366 -19.52 -14.11 11.47
N ILE A 367 -18.71 -14.08 10.41
CA ILE A 367 -17.24 -13.92 10.48
C ILE A 367 -16.84 -12.55 9.93
N LEU A 368 -16.00 -11.84 10.67
CA LEU A 368 -15.30 -10.65 10.20
C LEU A 368 -13.80 -10.95 10.09
N VAL A 369 -13.22 -10.65 8.94
CA VAL A 369 -11.77 -10.64 8.74
C VAL A 369 -11.30 -9.20 8.73
N TYR A 370 -10.50 -8.83 9.73
CA TYR A 370 -9.81 -7.54 9.80
C TYR A 370 -8.43 -7.69 9.15
N ALA A 371 -8.13 -6.80 8.21
CA ALA A 371 -6.89 -6.83 7.44
C ALA A 371 -6.28 -5.43 7.32
N THR A 372 -4.95 -5.36 7.34
CA THR A 372 -4.21 -4.14 7.01
C THR A 372 -2.95 -4.48 6.23
N CYS A 373 -2.42 -3.53 5.45
CA CYS A 373 -1.07 -3.59 4.89
C CYS A 373 -0.04 -2.83 5.77
N SER A 374 -0.21 -2.85 7.09
CA SER A 374 0.72 -2.28 8.07
C SER A 374 1.55 -3.37 8.76
N VAL A 375 2.75 -3.00 9.18
CA VAL A 375 3.60 -3.81 10.08
C VAL A 375 3.62 -3.28 11.50
N LEU A 376 2.83 -2.25 11.80
CA LEU A 376 2.83 -1.60 13.11
C LEU A 376 1.74 -2.22 14.00
N PRO A 377 2.08 -2.80 15.17
CA PRO A 377 1.11 -3.36 16.11
C PRO A 377 -0.02 -2.40 16.52
N GLU A 378 0.24 -1.09 16.53
CA GLU A 378 -0.74 -0.04 16.85
C GLU A 378 -1.95 -0.02 15.91
N GLU A 379 -1.79 -0.40 14.65
CA GLU A 379 -2.87 -0.50 13.66
C GLU A 379 -3.41 -1.93 13.52
N ASN A 380 -2.79 -2.89 14.20
CA ASN A 380 -2.94 -4.32 13.96
C ASN A 380 -3.51 -5.02 15.22
N THR A 381 -2.68 -5.82 15.90
CA THR A 381 -3.08 -6.55 17.11
C THR A 381 -3.70 -5.64 18.16
N ARG A 382 -3.16 -4.43 18.38
CA ARG A 382 -3.67 -3.54 19.44
C ARG A 382 -5.07 -3.02 19.17
N VAL A 383 -5.44 -2.78 17.91
CA VAL A 383 -6.81 -2.40 17.53
C VAL A 383 -7.77 -3.53 17.85
N VAL A 384 -7.40 -4.76 17.48
CA VAL A 384 -8.23 -5.96 17.67
C VAL A 384 -8.34 -6.34 19.15
N GLU A 385 -7.25 -6.29 19.90
CA GLU A 385 -7.24 -6.53 21.35
C GLU A 385 -8.15 -5.54 22.08
N ALA A 386 -8.01 -4.24 21.79
CA ALA A 386 -8.86 -3.21 22.37
C ALA A 386 -10.34 -3.40 21.99
N PHE A 387 -10.62 -3.94 20.79
CA PHE A 387 -11.97 -4.25 20.34
C PHE A 387 -12.56 -5.43 21.12
N LEU A 388 -11.83 -6.53 21.22
CA LEU A 388 -12.26 -7.72 21.96
C LEU A 388 -12.50 -7.43 23.45
N GLN A 389 -11.72 -6.51 24.05
CA GLN A 389 -11.94 -6.09 25.44
C GLN A 389 -13.25 -5.33 25.65
N ARG A 390 -13.70 -4.55 24.66
CA ARG A 390 -14.91 -3.69 24.77
C ARG A 390 -16.17 -4.29 24.16
N GLU A 391 -16.06 -5.36 23.38
CA GLU A 391 -17.18 -6.01 22.69
C GLU A 391 -17.30 -7.49 23.11
N PRO A 392 -18.08 -7.79 24.17
CA PRO A 392 -18.24 -9.16 24.69
C PRO A 392 -18.89 -10.14 23.71
N SER A 393 -19.57 -9.65 22.67
CA SER A 393 -20.12 -10.52 21.61
C SER A 393 -19.07 -10.97 20.60
N ALA A 394 -17.84 -10.45 20.67
CA ALA A 394 -16.76 -10.81 19.78
C ALA A 394 -15.82 -11.85 20.39
N ARG A 395 -15.40 -12.79 19.54
CA ARG A 395 -14.34 -13.75 19.86
C ARG A 395 -13.37 -13.86 18.70
N GLU A 396 -12.08 -13.91 19.01
CA GLU A 396 -11.07 -14.26 18.02
C GLU A 396 -11.16 -15.74 17.63
N LEU A 397 -11.10 -16.02 16.33
CA LEU A 397 -10.83 -17.34 15.79
C LEU A 397 -9.37 -17.43 15.35
N SER A 398 -8.59 -18.25 16.03
CA SER A 398 -7.17 -18.42 15.71
C SER A 398 -6.97 -18.89 14.27
N ILE A 399 -6.07 -18.22 13.56
CA ILE A 399 -5.71 -18.57 12.19
C ILE A 399 -4.65 -19.68 12.24
N ALA A 400 -5.08 -20.92 12.00
CA ALA A 400 -4.21 -22.08 11.89
C ALA A 400 -3.46 -22.06 10.55
N ALA A 401 -2.30 -21.40 10.54
CA ALA A 401 -1.49 -21.20 9.34
C ALA A 401 0.01 -21.32 9.63
N ASN A 402 0.77 -21.63 8.59
CA ASN A 402 2.24 -21.68 8.61
C ASN A 402 2.88 -20.39 8.07
N TYR A 403 2.10 -19.33 7.88
CA TYR A 403 2.55 -18.02 7.43
C TYR A 403 2.40 -16.98 8.54
N GLY A 404 3.28 -15.98 8.53
CA GLY A 404 3.25 -14.87 9.48
C GLY A 404 3.54 -15.26 10.93
N GLU A 405 4.05 -14.29 11.68
CA GLU A 405 4.29 -14.38 13.11
C GLU A 405 2.96 -14.32 13.87
N PRO A 406 2.66 -15.29 14.76
CA PRO A 406 1.50 -15.20 15.63
C PRO A 406 1.62 -13.97 16.53
N GLN A 407 0.51 -13.27 16.73
CA GLN A 407 0.39 -12.12 17.62
C GLN A 407 -0.62 -12.43 18.74
N PRO A 408 -0.74 -11.60 19.79
CA PRO A 408 -1.78 -11.78 20.80
C PRO A 408 -3.18 -11.94 20.20
N CYS A 409 -3.48 -11.17 19.15
CA CYS A 409 -4.58 -11.41 18.24
C CYS A 409 -4.08 -11.38 16.79
N GLY A 410 -4.55 -12.31 15.96
CA GLY A 410 -4.21 -12.38 14.55
C GLY A 410 -2.78 -12.82 14.24
N ARG A 411 -2.34 -12.56 13.01
CA ARG A 411 -0.99 -12.90 12.51
C ARG A 411 -0.39 -11.76 11.70
N GLN A 412 0.88 -11.48 11.93
CA GLN A 412 1.66 -10.48 11.19
C GLN A 412 2.56 -11.15 10.15
N LEU A 413 2.36 -10.81 8.89
CA LEU A 413 3.31 -11.05 7.82
C LEU A 413 4.27 -9.85 7.75
N LEU A 414 5.57 -10.10 7.80
CA LEU A 414 6.61 -9.10 7.60
C LEU A 414 7.10 -9.15 6.14
N PRO A 415 7.46 -8.01 5.52
CA PRO A 415 7.90 -7.99 4.14
C PRO A 415 9.17 -8.83 3.95
N GLN A 416 9.21 -9.59 2.86
CA GLN A 416 10.35 -10.43 2.49
C GLN A 416 10.90 -10.00 1.13
N GLN A 417 12.22 -9.98 0.96
CA GLN A 417 12.86 -9.49 -0.27
C GLN A 417 12.35 -10.18 -1.54
N ASP A 418 12.21 -11.51 -1.49
CA ASP A 418 11.72 -12.35 -2.58
C ASP A 418 10.30 -12.91 -2.36
N GLY A 419 9.59 -12.37 -1.36
CA GLY A 419 8.29 -12.90 -0.93
C GLY A 419 7.17 -11.86 -0.95
N HIS A 420 6.20 -12.07 -0.07
CA HIS A 420 5.01 -11.22 0.06
C HIS A 420 5.30 -9.87 0.75
N ASP A 421 4.34 -8.95 0.68
CA ASP A 421 4.37 -7.67 1.39
C ASP A 421 4.20 -7.88 2.91
N GLY A 422 4.44 -6.82 3.68
CA GLY A 422 3.99 -6.75 5.06
C GLY A 422 2.46 -6.63 5.12
N PHE A 423 1.82 -7.45 5.93
CA PHE A 423 0.36 -7.54 6.01
C PHE A 423 -0.09 -8.11 7.35
N TYR A 424 -1.29 -7.78 7.79
CA TYR A 424 -1.86 -8.31 9.04
C TYR A 424 -3.26 -8.87 8.79
N LEU A 425 -3.58 -9.95 9.49
CA LEU A 425 -4.86 -10.65 9.40
C LEU A 425 -5.34 -11.05 10.80
N ALA A 426 -6.58 -10.71 11.13
CA ALA A 426 -7.30 -11.25 12.29
C ALA A 426 -8.68 -11.72 11.86
N LYS A 427 -9.12 -12.87 12.41
CA LYS A 427 -10.43 -13.46 12.13
C LYS A 427 -11.26 -13.44 13.40
N LEU A 428 -12.44 -12.84 13.33
CA LEU A 428 -13.36 -12.65 14.45
C LEU A 428 -14.70 -13.32 14.14
N VAL A 429 -15.36 -13.83 15.17
CA VAL A 429 -16.73 -14.37 15.08
C VAL A 429 -17.63 -13.69 16.09
N LYS A 430 -18.85 -13.38 15.67
CA LYS A 430 -19.88 -12.81 16.54
C LYS A 430 -20.68 -13.91 17.21
N ILE A 431 -20.54 -14.07 18.52
CA ILE A 431 -21.13 -15.19 19.27
C ILE A 431 -22.48 -14.86 19.90
N ALA A 432 -22.85 -13.57 19.95
CA ALA A 432 -24.12 -13.10 20.49
C ALA A 432 -24.54 -11.78 19.83
N ALA A 433 -25.78 -11.36 20.05
CA ALA A 433 -26.20 -10.01 19.66
C ALA A 433 -25.38 -8.98 20.47
N SER A 434 -24.89 -7.92 19.80
CA SER A 434 -24.21 -6.83 20.52
C SER A 434 -25.23 -6.12 21.42
N SER A 435 -24.85 -5.83 22.66
CA SER A 435 -25.68 -5.07 23.58
C SER A 435 -25.82 -3.65 23.04
N SER A 436 -26.95 -3.32 22.42
CA SER A 436 -27.16 -2.00 21.81
C SER A 436 -26.92 -0.91 22.85
N ARG A 437 -25.86 -0.10 22.69
CA ARG A 437 -25.77 1.20 23.36
C ARG A 437 -26.74 2.14 22.63
N ARG A 438 -28.04 1.99 22.88
CA ARG A 438 -29.01 3.05 22.54
C ARG A 438 -28.66 4.25 23.42
N GLY A 439 -27.96 5.22 22.86
CA GLY A 439 -27.81 6.54 23.46
C GLY A 439 -29.18 7.19 23.61
N ARG A 440 -29.73 7.17 24.83
CA ARG A 440 -30.72 8.15 25.25
C ARG A 440 -29.97 9.48 25.38
N PHE A 441 -30.14 10.38 24.42
CA PHE A 441 -30.03 11.80 24.72
C PHE A 441 -31.17 12.16 25.69
N PRO A 442 -30.92 12.80 26.84
CA PRO A 442 -32.01 13.35 27.63
C PRO A 442 -32.68 14.44 26.80
N ALA A 443 -33.98 14.33 26.57
CA ALA A 443 -34.77 15.46 26.09
C ALA A 443 -34.67 16.57 27.15
N GLU A 444 -34.27 17.76 26.73
CA GLU A 444 -34.43 18.97 27.54
C GLU A 444 -35.93 19.22 27.70
N ASP A 445 -36.45 18.98 28.90
CA ASP A 445 -37.74 19.49 29.34
C ASP A 445 -37.68 21.02 29.36
N LYS A 446 -38.18 21.65 28.29
CA LYS A 446 -38.56 23.06 28.33
C LYS A 446 -39.93 23.16 29.01
N GLU A 447 -39.93 23.55 30.27
CA GLU A 447 -41.09 24.09 30.94
C GLU A 447 -41.61 25.33 30.18
N PRO A 448 -42.92 25.46 29.94
CA PRO A 448 -43.49 26.71 29.45
C PRO A 448 -43.69 27.68 30.62
N SER A 449 -42.98 28.81 30.57
CA SER A 449 -43.24 29.96 31.44
C SER A 449 -44.63 30.53 31.14
N ALA A 450 -45.54 30.41 32.10
CA ALA A 450 -46.76 31.19 32.19
C ALA A 450 -46.69 32.04 33.46
N SER A 451 -46.70 33.37 33.28
CA SER A 451 -47.10 34.49 34.16
C SER A 451 -46.15 35.67 34.00
#